data_AF-A0AA40DJ13-F1
#
_entry.id   AF-A0AA40DJ13-F1
#
_cell.length_a   1.000
_cell.length_b   1.000
_cell.length_c   1.000
_cell.angle_alpha   90.00
_cell.angle_beta   90.00
_cell.angle_gamma   90.00
#
_symmetry.space_group_name_H-M   'P 1'
#
loop_
_entity.id
_entity.type
_entity.pdbx_description
1 polymer ?
#
loop_
_entity_poly.entity_id
_entity_poly.type
_entity_poly.pdbx_seq_one_letter_code
_entity_poly.pdbx_strand_id
1 'polypeptide(L)'
;MYRVRRLVGGRGGQLTAVWNVTTIPTNLAAANGTGGRWSGAGIWGSQPPVDARRKQVIFATGNIYSIPLVYVPCSQSDDPSCLPSYISRKLHPLSAGTQSTNNSLWGAASARNGSLLWQTPAPGANYSVSMPTVVGDVIVVGVTGTAGFSPPGPSALVALDKATSCVVFEYPIPGA
;
A
#
# COMPACT_ATOMS: atom_id res chain seq x y z
N MET A 1 -7.59 -8.88 -7.84
CA MET A 1 -6.96 -7.56 -8.12
C MET A 1 -7.71 -6.50 -7.33
N TYR A 2 -7.01 -5.76 -6.47
CA TYR A 2 -7.62 -4.84 -5.51
C TYR A 2 -7.70 -3.42 -6.08
N ARG A 3 -8.78 -2.71 -5.77
CA ARG A 3 -9.03 -1.36 -6.28
C ARG A 3 -9.86 -0.54 -5.30
N VAL A 4 -9.55 0.75 -5.20
CA VAL A 4 -10.35 1.73 -4.46
C VAL A 4 -11.29 2.41 -5.46
N ARG A 5 -12.56 2.55 -5.09
CA ARG A 5 -13.60 3.15 -5.93
C ARG A 5 -14.42 4.15 -5.15
N ARG A 6 -14.77 5.26 -5.80
CA ARG A 6 -15.88 6.10 -5.34
C ARG A 6 -17.12 5.80 -6.14
N LEU A 7 -18.21 5.52 -5.43
CA LEU A 7 -19.53 5.33 -5.99
C LEU A 7 -20.42 6.51 -5.60
N VAL A 8 -21.35 6.87 -6.46
CA VAL A 8 -22.44 7.81 -6.17
C VAL A 8 -23.77 7.13 -6.44
N GLY A 9 -24.74 7.35 -5.55
CA GLY A 9 -26.09 6.82 -5.73
C GLY A 9 -26.89 7.66 -6.72
N GLY A 10 -27.48 7.00 -7.71
CA GLY A 10 -28.49 7.57 -8.59
C GLY A 10 -29.91 7.38 -8.04
N ARG A 11 -30.90 8.04 -8.64
CA ARG A 11 -32.32 7.78 -8.36
C ARG A 11 -32.63 6.33 -8.76
N GLY A 12 -33.16 5.53 -7.82
CA GLY A 12 -33.45 4.11 -8.03
C GLY A 12 -32.44 3.14 -7.41
N GLY A 13 -31.50 3.60 -6.58
CA GLY A 13 -30.56 2.73 -5.86
C GLY A 13 -29.37 2.22 -6.70
N GLN A 14 -29.27 2.64 -7.96
CA GLN A 14 -28.14 2.31 -8.81
C GLN A 14 -26.89 3.08 -8.37
N LEU A 15 -25.78 2.36 -8.20
CA LEU A 15 -24.48 2.95 -7.86
C LEU A 15 -23.66 3.17 -9.14
N THR A 16 -23.25 4.41 -9.38
CA THR A 16 -22.37 4.77 -10.50
C THR A 16 -20.95 5.00 -10.00
N ALA A 17 -19.96 4.37 -10.65
CA ALA A 17 -18.56 4.60 -10.34
C ALA A 17 -18.10 5.96 -10.89
N VAL A 18 -17.61 6.83 -10.00
CA VAL A 18 -17.05 8.14 -10.37
C VAL A 18 -15.59 8.00 -10.79
N TRP A 19 -14.82 7.20 -10.05
CA TRP A 19 -13.43 6.89 -10.36
C TRP A 19 -13.05 5.54 -9.75
N ASN A 20 -11.99 4.94 -10.28
CA ASN A 20 -11.37 3.75 -9.75
C ASN A 20 -9.85 3.85 -9.84
N VAL A 21 -9.16 3.30 -8.84
CA VAL A 21 -7.70 3.25 -8.76
C VAL A 21 -7.32 1.83 -8.42
N THR A 22 -6.38 1.26 -9.17
CA THR A 22 -5.89 -0.10 -8.93
C THR A 22 -4.59 -0.04 -8.14
N THR A 23 -4.40 -0.96 -7.18
CA THR A 23 -3.16 -1.03 -6.40
C THR A 23 -1.99 -1.58 -7.20
N ILE A 24 -2.31 -2.43 -8.19
CA ILE A 24 -1.42 -2.89 -9.25
C ILE A 24 -2.13 -2.54 -10.55
N PRO A 25 -1.50 -1.83 -11.50
CA PRO A 25 -2.11 -1.55 -12.80
C PRO A 25 -2.51 -2.82 -13.57
N THR A 26 -3.64 -2.78 -14.27
CA THR A 26 -4.24 -3.93 -14.98
C THR A 26 -3.60 -4.24 -16.34
N ASN A 27 -2.86 -3.29 -16.90
CA ASN A 27 -2.29 -3.34 -18.25
C ASN A 27 -0.77 -3.57 -18.24
N LEU A 28 -0.23 -4.11 -17.15
CA LEU A 28 1.19 -4.41 -17.07
C LEU A 28 1.48 -5.60 -17.96
N ALA A 29 2.21 -5.34 -19.06
CA ALA A 29 2.80 -6.41 -19.83
C ALA A 29 3.62 -7.29 -18.89
N ALA A 30 3.48 -8.61 -19.02
CA ALA A 30 4.55 -9.49 -18.54
C ALA A 30 5.82 -8.97 -19.21
N ALA A 31 6.82 -8.61 -18.42
CA ALA A 31 8.04 -7.98 -18.91
C ALA A 31 8.56 -8.70 -20.16
N ASN A 32 8.40 -8.09 -21.34
CA ASN A 32 8.82 -8.60 -22.64
C ASN A 32 8.77 -10.14 -22.79
N GLY A 33 7.63 -10.79 -22.48
CA GLY A 33 7.48 -12.24 -22.66
C GLY A 33 8.32 -13.13 -21.72
N THR A 34 9.10 -12.54 -20.82
CA THR A 34 9.80 -13.24 -19.74
C THR A 34 8.86 -13.36 -18.54
N GLY A 35 8.49 -14.59 -18.19
CA GLY A 35 7.38 -14.91 -17.31
C GLY A 35 7.32 -14.13 -15.99
N GLY A 36 6.09 -13.90 -15.52
CA GLY A 36 5.78 -13.26 -14.24
C GLY A 36 4.79 -12.11 -14.39
N ARG A 37 3.69 -12.15 -13.64
CA ARG A 37 2.73 -11.05 -13.49
C ARG A 37 2.93 -10.39 -12.14
N TRP A 38 2.59 -9.12 -12.04
CA TRP A 38 2.48 -8.43 -10.75
C TRP A 38 1.33 -9.05 -9.93
N SER A 39 1.57 -9.37 -8.67
CA SER A 39 0.52 -9.81 -7.74
C SER A 39 0.79 -9.34 -6.31
N GLY A 40 -0.25 -9.31 -5.47
CA GLY A 40 -0.19 -8.73 -4.13
C GLY A 40 -0.76 -7.31 -4.09
N ALA A 41 -0.16 -6.44 -3.28
CA ALA A 41 -0.58 -5.08 -2.93
C ALA A 41 -2.09 -5.00 -2.66
N GLY A 42 -2.63 -5.98 -1.95
CA GLY A 42 -4.05 -5.96 -1.58
C GLY A 42 -4.36 -4.81 -0.66
N ILE A 43 -5.57 -4.26 -0.70
CA ILE A 43 -6.00 -3.33 0.35
C ILE A 43 -6.39 -4.15 1.58
N TRP A 44 -5.79 -3.84 2.72
CA TRP A 44 -6.09 -4.45 4.01
C TRP A 44 -6.88 -3.48 4.88
N GLY A 45 -7.71 -4.04 5.76
CA GLY A 45 -8.76 -3.28 6.46
C GLY A 45 -9.96 -3.04 5.53
N SER A 46 -11.07 -3.72 5.79
CA SER A 46 -12.28 -3.68 4.95
C SER A 46 -12.95 -2.30 4.84
N GLN A 47 -12.42 -1.28 5.53
CA GLN A 47 -13.01 0.04 5.62
C GLN A 47 -11.91 1.13 5.63
N PRO A 48 -11.50 1.66 4.47
CA PRO A 48 -10.54 2.76 4.42
C PRO A 48 -11.16 4.04 5.01
N PRO A 49 -10.49 4.76 5.93
CA PRO A 49 -11.04 5.97 6.49
C PRO A 49 -11.00 7.12 5.46
N VAL A 50 -11.98 8.02 5.58
CA VAL A 50 -12.14 9.18 4.69
C VAL A 50 -11.93 10.45 5.49
N ASP A 51 -10.90 11.23 5.14
CA ASP A 51 -10.75 12.60 5.62
C ASP A 51 -11.57 13.53 4.72
N ALA A 52 -12.77 13.87 5.17
CA ALA A 52 -13.67 14.75 4.43
C ALA A 52 -13.16 16.19 4.30
N ARG A 53 -12.36 16.69 5.26
CA ARG A 53 -11.81 18.06 5.22
C ARG A 53 -10.77 18.18 4.12
N ARG A 54 -9.82 17.23 4.07
CA ARG A 54 -8.76 17.18 3.04
C ARG A 54 -9.20 16.45 1.76
N LYS A 55 -10.40 15.86 1.76
CA LYS A 55 -11.00 15.13 0.64
C LYS A 55 -10.09 14.02 0.14
N GLN A 56 -9.63 13.20 1.07
CA GLN A 56 -8.73 12.07 0.78
C GLN A 56 -9.24 10.79 1.44
N VAL A 57 -9.04 9.67 0.75
CA VAL A 57 -9.28 8.31 1.23
C VAL A 57 -7.93 7.73 1.61
N ILE A 58 -7.76 7.32 2.86
CA ILE A 58 -6.51 6.73 3.34
C ILE A 58 -6.61 5.20 3.20
N PHE A 59 -5.53 4.57 2.79
CA PHE A 59 -5.49 3.13 2.61
C PHE A 59 -4.15 2.55 3.07
N ALA A 60 -4.19 1.28 3.49
CA ALA A 60 -3.01 0.45 3.67
C ALA A 60 -3.02 -0.66 2.62
N THR A 61 -1.86 -0.96 2.06
CA THR A 61 -1.67 -2.12 1.21
C THR A 61 -0.93 -3.21 1.97
N GLY A 62 -1.19 -4.46 1.62
CA GLY A 62 -0.32 -5.57 1.96
C GLY A 62 0.83 -5.70 0.98
N ASN A 63 1.50 -6.84 1.10
CA ASN A 63 2.70 -7.21 0.37
C ASN A 63 2.52 -7.35 -1.14
N ILE A 64 3.57 -7.05 -1.89
CA ILE A 64 3.72 -7.57 -3.24
C ILE A 64 4.20 -9.03 -3.16
N TYR A 65 3.54 -9.95 -3.88
CA TYR A 65 3.89 -11.37 -3.88
C TYR A 65 4.74 -11.77 -5.07
N SER A 66 4.53 -11.12 -6.22
CA SER A 66 5.31 -11.38 -7.43
C SER A 66 5.50 -10.12 -8.25
N ILE A 67 6.66 -10.00 -8.87
CA ILE A 67 7.01 -8.97 -9.86
C ILE A 67 7.59 -9.64 -11.11
N PRO A 68 7.47 -9.04 -12.30
CA PRO A 68 8.13 -9.57 -13.50
C PRO A 68 9.65 -9.60 -13.34
N LEU A 69 10.31 -10.61 -13.93
CA LEU A 69 11.75 -10.84 -13.78
C LEU A 69 12.62 -9.63 -14.16
N VAL A 70 12.22 -8.85 -15.18
CA VAL A 70 12.96 -7.65 -15.59
C VAL A 70 13.06 -6.58 -14.49
N TYR A 71 12.11 -6.56 -13.56
CA TYR A 71 12.06 -5.57 -12.49
C TYR A 71 12.65 -6.09 -11.17
N VAL A 72 13.12 -7.34 -11.13
CA VAL A 72 13.82 -7.90 -9.97
C VAL A 72 15.07 -7.09 -9.60
N PRO A 73 15.92 -6.65 -10.55
CA PRO A 73 17.05 -5.78 -10.22
C PRO A 73 16.63 -4.42 -9.65
N CYS A 74 15.51 -3.86 -10.12
CA CYS A 74 14.99 -2.57 -9.66
C CYS A 74 14.45 -2.59 -8.24
N SER A 75 14.19 -3.79 -7.74
CA SER A 75 13.63 -3.97 -6.41
C SER A 75 14.61 -3.66 -5.28
N GLN A 76 15.91 -3.59 -5.60
CA GLN A 76 17.00 -3.21 -4.70
C GLN A 76 17.68 -1.91 -5.12
N SER A 77 17.16 -1.24 -6.15
CA SER A 77 17.73 0.00 -6.68
C SER A 77 17.04 1.20 -6.06
N ASP A 78 17.82 2.19 -5.63
CA ASP A 78 17.31 3.51 -5.24
C ASP A 78 16.99 4.40 -6.46
N ASP A 79 17.26 3.92 -7.68
CA ASP A 79 16.99 4.65 -8.91
C ASP A 79 15.47 4.77 -9.16
N PRO A 80 14.92 6.01 -9.12
CA PRO A 80 13.49 6.24 -9.30
C PRO A 80 12.99 5.94 -10.72
N SER A 81 13.88 5.76 -11.70
CA SER A 81 13.54 5.43 -13.08
C SER A 81 13.49 3.93 -13.36
N CYS A 82 13.96 3.11 -12.41
CA CYS A 82 14.07 1.66 -12.60
C CYS A 82 12.70 0.97 -12.58
N LEU A 83 11.81 1.42 -11.69
CA LEU A 83 10.41 1.00 -11.71
C LEU A 83 9.59 1.98 -12.56
N PRO A 84 8.57 1.49 -13.29
CA PRO A 84 7.65 2.37 -13.97
C PRO A 84 7.03 3.37 -12.99
N SER A 85 6.82 4.62 -13.42
CA SER A 85 6.38 5.74 -12.58
C SER A 85 5.04 5.53 -11.85
N TYR A 86 4.25 4.54 -12.28
CA TYR A 86 2.98 4.16 -11.68
C TYR A 86 3.10 3.05 -10.62
N ILE A 87 4.30 2.51 -10.37
CA ILE A 87 4.61 1.60 -9.28
C ILE A 87 5.23 2.40 -8.13
N SER A 88 4.74 2.16 -6.91
CA SER A 88 5.23 2.85 -5.72
C SER A 88 6.72 2.60 -5.49
N ARG A 89 7.45 3.69 -5.21
CA ARG A 89 8.92 3.83 -5.26
C ARG A 89 9.72 3.02 -4.25
N LYS A 90 9.09 2.37 -3.27
CA LYS A 90 9.79 1.55 -2.27
C LYS A 90 9.18 0.16 -2.24
N LEU A 91 9.55 -0.64 -3.23
CA LEU A 91 9.47 -2.07 -3.11
C LEU A 91 10.74 -2.52 -2.38
N HIS A 92 10.61 -3.27 -1.29
CA HIS A 92 11.74 -4.00 -0.71
C HIS A 92 11.49 -5.50 -0.91
N PRO A 93 12.06 -6.11 -1.96
CA PRO A 93 12.20 -7.56 -2.10
C PRO A 93 13.65 -8.01 -2.02
N LEU A 94 13.88 -9.21 -1.46
CA LEU A 94 15.12 -9.94 -1.67
C LEU A 94 14.92 -11.22 -2.48
N SER A 95 15.94 -11.46 -3.31
CA SER A 95 16.29 -12.67 -4.04
C SER A 95 15.29 -13.23 -5.05
N ALA A 96 15.79 -13.40 -6.28
CA ALA A 96 15.11 -14.14 -7.33
C ALA A 96 14.78 -15.57 -6.85
N GLY A 97 13.52 -15.96 -6.97
CA GLY A 97 13.06 -17.30 -6.64
C GLY A 97 12.29 -17.35 -5.32
N THR A 98 10.97 -17.13 -5.41
CA THR A 98 9.97 -17.62 -4.46
C THR A 98 10.16 -17.19 -2.99
N GLN A 99 9.72 -15.97 -2.63
CA GLN A 99 9.12 -15.66 -1.32
C GLN A 99 8.56 -14.22 -1.25
N SER A 100 7.45 -14.08 -0.53
CA SER A 100 6.62 -12.88 -0.31
C SER A 100 7.44 -11.63 0.08
N THR A 101 7.24 -10.50 -0.59
CA THR A 101 7.94 -9.24 -0.28
C THR A 101 7.20 -8.52 0.86
N ASN A 102 7.87 -8.21 1.96
CA ASN A 102 7.29 -7.52 3.10
C ASN A 102 7.40 -6.01 2.92
N ASN A 103 6.42 -5.37 2.27
CA ASN A 103 6.53 -3.95 1.96
C ASN A 103 5.16 -3.26 1.96
N SER A 104 4.38 -3.51 2.99
CA SER A 104 3.12 -2.81 3.16
C SER A 104 3.34 -1.30 3.04
N LEU A 105 2.42 -0.62 2.37
CA LEU A 105 2.50 0.82 2.14
C LEU A 105 1.23 1.47 2.64
N TRP A 106 1.35 2.70 3.12
CA TRP A 106 0.21 3.54 3.45
C TRP A 106 0.12 4.66 2.44
N GLY A 107 -1.08 5.01 2.04
CA GLY A 107 -1.26 6.07 1.06
C GLY A 107 -2.55 6.80 1.22
N ALA A 108 -2.66 7.89 0.48
CA ALA A 108 -3.90 8.60 0.29
C ALA A 108 -4.21 8.77 -1.20
N ALA A 109 -5.49 8.58 -1.54
CA ALA A 109 -6.03 8.93 -2.85
C ALA A 109 -7.03 10.08 -2.68
N SER A 110 -7.06 11.00 -3.65
CA SER A 110 -8.03 12.08 -3.70
C SER A 110 -9.44 11.51 -3.81
N ALA A 111 -10.32 11.88 -2.88
CA ALA A 111 -11.72 11.50 -2.92
C ALA A 111 -12.45 12.09 -4.14
N ARG A 112 -11.88 13.12 -4.78
CA ARG A 112 -12.50 13.81 -5.92
C ARG A 112 -12.35 13.01 -7.22
N ASN A 113 -11.15 12.54 -7.52
CA ASN A 113 -10.77 11.99 -8.82
C ASN A 113 -9.93 10.70 -8.72
N GLY A 114 -9.60 10.22 -7.52
CA GLY A 114 -8.78 9.03 -7.32
C GLY A 114 -7.27 9.23 -7.54
N SER A 115 -6.79 10.45 -7.80
CA SER A 115 -5.34 10.64 -7.95
C SER A 115 -4.59 10.29 -6.66
N LEU A 116 -3.48 9.57 -6.77
CA LEU A 116 -2.59 9.31 -5.65
C LEU A 116 -2.02 10.64 -5.12
N LEU A 117 -2.11 10.86 -3.81
CA LEU A 117 -1.64 12.09 -3.14
C LEU A 117 -0.26 11.87 -2.51
N TRP A 118 -0.10 10.79 -1.76
CA TRP A 118 1.15 10.42 -1.10
C TRP A 118 1.20 8.94 -0.79
N GLN A 119 2.41 8.44 -0.55
CA GLN A 119 2.69 7.07 -0.14
C GLN A 119 3.85 7.04 0.85
N THR A 120 3.67 6.30 1.93
CA THR A 120 4.66 6.07 2.98
C THR A 120 4.81 4.57 3.19
N PRO A 121 6.00 4.01 2.95
CA PRO A 121 6.28 2.61 3.21
C PRO A 121 6.18 2.31 4.71
N ALA A 122 5.69 1.12 5.07
CA ALA A 122 5.76 0.65 6.44
C ALA A 122 7.22 0.58 6.90
N PRO A 123 7.56 1.09 8.10
CA PRO A 123 8.90 1.01 8.67
C PRO A 123 9.41 -0.41 8.73
N GLY A 124 10.72 -0.58 8.55
CA GLY A 124 11.40 -1.87 8.73
C GLY A 124 10.93 -2.99 7.80
N ALA A 125 10.30 -2.67 6.67
CA ALA A 125 9.69 -3.66 5.77
C ALA A 125 8.60 -4.49 6.50
N ASN A 126 7.92 -3.90 7.48
CA ASN A 126 6.92 -4.63 8.25
C ASN A 126 5.60 -4.82 7.49
N TYR A 127 4.80 -5.77 7.95
CA TYR A 127 3.45 -6.02 7.48
C TYR A 127 2.49 -5.02 8.13
N SER A 128 1.67 -4.34 7.33
CA SER A 128 0.57 -3.53 7.82
C SER A 128 -0.74 -4.14 7.37
N VAL A 129 -1.22 -5.10 8.15
CA VAL A 129 -2.53 -5.75 7.94
C VAL A 129 -3.67 -5.04 8.65
N SER A 130 -3.35 -4.05 9.49
CA SER A 130 -4.33 -3.28 10.24
C SER A 130 -4.92 -2.15 9.38
N MET A 131 -6.14 -1.75 9.74
CA MET A 131 -6.79 -0.62 9.11
C MET A 131 -6.18 0.70 9.61
N PRO A 132 -5.82 1.65 8.72
CA PRO A 132 -5.50 3.00 9.15
C PRO A 132 -6.70 3.62 9.86
N THR A 133 -6.43 4.32 10.96
CA THR A 133 -7.43 5.12 11.68
C THR A 133 -7.01 6.57 11.66
N VAL A 134 -7.91 7.48 11.28
CA VAL A 134 -7.63 8.92 11.26
C VAL A 134 -8.15 9.54 12.56
N VAL A 135 -7.25 10.17 13.33
CA VAL A 135 -7.58 10.88 14.57
C VAL A 135 -6.98 12.28 14.50
N GLY A 136 -7.83 13.29 14.35
CA GLY A 136 -7.38 14.68 14.18
C GLY A 136 -6.47 14.81 12.96
N ASP A 137 -5.21 15.21 13.18
CA ASP A 137 -4.19 15.35 12.14
C ASP A 137 -3.22 14.16 12.06
N VAL A 138 -3.49 13.07 12.79
CA VAL A 138 -2.66 11.87 12.81
C VAL A 138 -3.40 10.70 12.18
N ILE A 139 -2.65 9.83 11.52
CA ILE A 139 -3.09 8.51 11.06
C ILE A 139 -2.39 7.46 11.92
N VAL A 140 -3.15 6.63 12.62
CA VAL A 140 -2.62 5.52 13.43
C VAL A 140 -2.85 4.22 12.68
N VAL A 141 -1.79 3.41 12.58
CA VAL A 141 -1.81 2.13 11.89
C VAL A 141 -0.82 1.18 12.55
N GLY A 142 -1.23 -0.07 12.74
CA GLY A 142 -0.37 -1.12 13.29
C GLY A 142 0.48 -1.78 12.22
N VAL A 143 1.74 -2.01 12.56
CA VAL A 143 2.67 -2.88 11.84
C VAL A 143 3.00 -4.10 12.68
N THR A 144 3.27 -5.20 12.02
CA THR A 144 3.83 -6.41 12.63
C THR A 144 5.02 -6.87 11.81
N GLY A 145 5.97 -7.53 12.45
CA GLY A 145 7.07 -8.18 11.75
C GLY A 145 6.60 -9.24 10.77
N THR A 146 7.54 -10.04 10.26
CA THR A 146 7.25 -10.99 9.18
C THR A 146 6.19 -12.01 9.61
N ALA A 147 4.94 -11.82 9.17
CA ALA A 147 3.84 -12.71 9.49
C ALA A 147 4.19 -14.14 9.04
N GLY A 148 4.45 -15.04 9.99
CA GLY A 148 4.69 -16.46 9.74
C GLY A 148 6.15 -16.92 9.71
N PHE A 149 7.15 -16.07 9.97
CA PHE A 149 8.56 -16.51 10.06
C PHE A 149 9.07 -16.28 11.48
N SER A 150 9.40 -17.38 12.17
CA SER A 150 10.01 -17.35 13.50
C SER A 150 11.44 -16.82 13.38
N PRO A 151 11.87 -15.84 14.21
CA PRO A 151 11.13 -15.25 15.33
C PRO A 151 10.18 -14.12 14.91
N PRO A 152 9.08 -13.87 15.66
CA PRO A 152 8.19 -12.74 15.40
C PRO A 152 9.00 -11.43 15.37
N GLY A 153 8.96 -10.74 14.24
CA GLY A 153 9.58 -9.42 14.12
C GLY A 153 8.79 -8.38 14.92
N PRO A 154 9.39 -7.21 15.22
CA PRO A 154 8.80 -6.22 16.11
C PRO A 154 7.43 -5.75 15.60
N SER A 155 6.44 -5.80 16.48
CA SER A 155 5.11 -5.22 16.26
C SER A 155 5.06 -3.82 16.87
N ALA A 156 4.41 -2.87 16.20
CA ALA A 156 4.30 -1.49 16.67
C ALA A 156 2.99 -0.82 16.23
N LEU A 157 2.52 0.15 17.02
CA LEU A 157 1.61 1.18 16.54
C LEU A 157 2.44 2.31 15.94
N VAL A 158 2.16 2.64 14.68
CA VAL A 158 2.81 3.72 13.95
C VAL A 158 1.82 4.84 13.75
N ALA A 159 2.26 6.06 14.06
CA ALA A 159 1.52 7.27 13.82
C ALA A 159 2.20 8.09 12.72
N LEU A 160 1.41 8.54 11.75
CA LEU A 160 1.83 9.42 10.69
C LEU A 160 1.17 10.77 10.83
N ASP A 161 1.91 11.83 10.58
CA ASP A 161 1.32 13.15 10.36
C ASP A 161 0.63 13.17 8.99
N LYS A 162 -0.64 13.57 8.99
CA LYS A 162 -1.50 13.48 7.81
C LYS A 162 -1.17 14.53 6.74
N ALA A 163 -0.47 15.61 7.10
CA ALA A 163 -0.12 16.68 6.16
C ALA A 163 1.21 16.39 5.45
N THR A 164 2.18 15.88 6.19
CA THR A 164 3.54 15.60 5.72
C THR A 164 3.72 14.16 5.26
N SER A 165 2.84 13.25 5.66
CA SER A 165 2.95 11.79 5.48
C SER A 165 4.17 11.16 6.17
N CYS A 166 4.85 11.91 7.04
CA CYS A 166 5.98 11.42 7.82
C CYS A 166 5.51 10.60 9.02
N VAL A 167 6.26 9.56 9.34
CA VAL A 167 6.13 8.87 10.62
C VAL A 167 6.55 9.84 11.72
N VAL A 168 5.68 10.08 12.69
CA VAL A 168 5.92 10.98 13.82
C VAL A 168 6.12 10.23 15.13
N PHE A 169 5.67 8.98 15.20
CA PHE A 169 5.80 8.16 16.40
C PHE A 169 5.64 6.68 16.07
N GLU A 170 6.47 5.86 16.71
CA GLU A 170 6.37 4.40 16.70
C GLU A 170 6.37 3.90 18.14
N TYR A 171 5.32 3.18 18.54
CA TYR A 171 5.22 2.55 19.84
C TYR A 171 5.33 1.04 19.69
N PRO A 172 6.43 0.42 20.14
CA PRO A 172 6.56 -1.02 20.16
C PRO A 172 5.43 -1.64 21.00
N ILE A 173 4.88 -2.75 20.53
CA ILE A 173 3.92 -3.57 21.27
C ILE A 173 4.65 -4.85 21.71
N PRO A 174 5.13 -4.93 22.97
CA PRO A 174 5.86 -6.11 23.42
C PRO A 174 4.96 -7.35 23.43
N GLY A 175 5.48 -8.48 22.93
CA GLY A 175 4.79 -9.78 22.99
C GLY A 175 3.71 -10.02 21.94
N ALA A 176 3.63 -9.17 20.90
CA ALA A 176 2.74 -9.32 19.75
C ALA A 176 3.48 -9.83 18.50
#